data_AF-A0A662T9D9-F1
#
_entry.id   AF-A0A662T9D9-F1
#
_cell.length_a   1.000
_cell.length_b   1.000
_cell.length_c   1.000
_cell.angle_alpha   90.00
_cell.angle_beta   90.00
_cell.angle_gamma   90.00
#
_symmetry.space_group_name_H-M   'P 1'
#
loop_
_entity.id
_entity.type
_entity.pdbx_description
1 polymer ?
#
loop_
_entity_poly.entity_id
_entity_poly.type
_entity_poly.pdbx_seq_one_letter_code
_entity_poly.pdbx_strand_id
1 'polypeptide(L)' 'MIIKVAEKHSKIRYLTLDILKPHFPDIVDFSSMIMEKVAGVSKIRTEITEIDQDTESIRMEVYGD' A
#
# COMPACT_ATOMS: atom_id res chain seq x y z
N MET A 1 30.95 -11.85 -28.03
CA MET A 1 30.48 -11.50 -26.67
C MET A 1 29.34 -10.50 -26.85
N ILE A 2 28.08 -10.91 -26.65
CA ILE A 2 26.93 -10.00 -26.80
C ILE A 2 26.62 -9.47 -25.41
N ILE A 3 26.79 -8.16 -25.20
CA ILE A 3 26.44 -7.50 -23.95
C ILE A 3 24.92 -7.37 -23.94
N LYS A 4 24.27 -8.18 -23.10
CA LYS A 4 22.84 -8.10 -22.85
C LYS A 4 22.61 -6.89 -21.95
N VAL A 5 22.16 -5.76 -22.51
CA VAL A 5 21.72 -4.61 -21.72
C VAL A 5 20.46 -5.06 -20.97
N ALA A 6 20.55 -5.17 -19.66
CA ALA A 6 19.42 -5.52 -18.83
C ALA A 6 18.41 -4.37 -18.87
N GLU A 7 17.19 -4.63 -19.33
CA GLU A 7 16.10 -3.67 -19.25
C GLU A 7 15.79 -3.41 -17.77
N LYS A 8 16.14 -2.21 -17.29
CA LYS A 8 15.84 -1.78 -15.93
C LYS A 8 14.38 -1.33 -15.88
N HIS A 9 13.46 -2.27 -15.69
CA HIS A 9 12.08 -1.93 -15.39
C HIS A 9 12.05 -1.12 -14.07
N SER A 10 11.61 0.13 -14.15
CA SER A 10 11.45 0.96 -12.96
C SER A 10 10.35 0.35 -12.09
N LYS A 11 10.69 -0.04 -10.87
CA LYS A 11 9.73 -0.52 -9.88
C LYS A 11 9.08 0.64 -9.15
N ILE A 12 7.82 0.51 -8.78
CA ILE A 12 7.12 1.48 -7.92
C ILE A 12 7.76 1.38 -6.53
N ARG A 13 8.36 2.47 -6.07
CA ARG A 13 9.08 2.55 -4.78
C ARG A 13 8.23 3.08 -3.64
N TYR A 14 7.31 3.98 -3.97
CA TYR A 14 6.50 4.70 -3.02
C TYR A 14 5.17 5.06 -3.67
N LEU A 15 4.10 4.90 -2.92
CA LEU A 15 2.76 5.23 -3.37
C LEU A 15 1.91 5.69 -2.19
N THR A 16 1.12 6.74 -2.39
CA THR A 16 0.15 7.24 -1.41
C THR A 16 -1.25 7.03 -1.97
N LEU A 17 -2.09 6.34 -1.22
CA LEU A 17 -3.48 6.06 -1.55
C LEU A 17 -4.41 6.82 -0.60
N ASP A 18 -5.49 7.33 -1.18
CA ASP A 18 -6.69 7.75 -0.45
C ASP A 18 -7.72 6.63 -0.62
N ILE A 19 -8.21 6.07 0.48
CA ILE A 19 -9.02 4.85 0.50
C ILE A 19 -10.24 5.08 1.38
N LEU A 20 -11.43 4.93 0.80
CA LEU A 20 -12.69 4.82 1.54
C LEU A 20 -12.99 3.34 1.79
N LYS A 21 -13.17 2.95 3.05
CA LYS A 21 -13.50 1.56 3.41
C LYS A 21 -14.57 1.51 4.51
N PRO A 22 -15.30 0.38 4.66
CA PRO A 22 -16.10 0.15 5.86
C PRO A 22 -15.23 0.03 7.12
N HIS A 23 -15.87 0.11 8.28
CA HIS A 23 -15.19 -0.02 9.59
C HIS A 23 -14.50 -1.38 9.81
N PHE A 24 -15.00 -2.45 9.17
CA PHE A 24 -14.41 -3.78 9.23
C PHE A 24 -13.88 -4.23 7.85
N PRO A 25 -12.64 -4.74 7.73
CA PRO A 25 -11.65 -4.93 8.81
C PRO A 25 -11.10 -3.61 9.36
N ASP A 26 -10.59 -3.63 10.59
CA ASP A 26 -9.97 -2.45 11.20
C ASP A 26 -8.69 -2.02 10.45
N ILE A 27 -8.18 -0.83 10.76
CA ILE A 27 -7.02 -0.26 10.09
C ILE A 27 -5.74 -1.12 10.20
N VAL A 28 -5.54 -1.85 11.31
CA VAL A 28 -4.36 -2.68 11.55
C VAL A 28 -4.46 -3.97 10.75
N ASP A 29 -5.62 -4.62 10.78
CA ASP A 29 -5.90 -5.83 10.01
C ASP A 29 -5.84 -5.54 8.51
N PHE A 30 -6.49 -4.46 8.07
CA PHE A 30 -6.45 -4.03 6.67
C PHE A 30 -5.02 -3.81 6.18
N SER A 31 -4.20 -3.09 6.96
CA SER A 31 -2.79 -2.82 6.59
C SER A 31 -1.96 -4.11 6.56
N SER A 32 -2.15 -5.00 7.54
CA SER A 32 -1.44 -6.29 7.60
C SER A 32 -1.81 -7.18 6.41
N MET A 33 -3.08 -7.24 6.03
CA MET A 33 -3.54 -7.98 4.86
C MET A 33 -2.91 -7.49 3.55
N ILE A 34 -2.72 -6.17 3.38
CA ILE A 34 -2.03 -5.63 2.20
C ILE A 34 -0.55 -6.05 2.21
N MET A 35 0.13 -5.95 3.36
CA MET A 35 1.53 -6.36 3.49
C MET A 35 1.74 -7.85 3.20
N GLU A 36 0.82 -8.72 3.61
CA GLU A 36 0.87 -10.16 3.35
C GLU A 36 0.57 -10.53 1.89
N LYS A 37 -0.39 -9.83 1.25
CA LYS A 37 -0.89 -10.19 -0.08
C LYS A 37 -0.13 -9.55 -1.24
N VAL A 38 0.55 -8.43 -1.01
CA VAL A 38 1.21 -7.67 -2.07
C VAL A 38 2.72 -7.87 -2.00
N ALA A 39 3.24 -8.66 -2.93
CA ALA A 39 4.68 -8.89 -3.06
C ALA A 39 5.45 -7.59 -3.33
N GLY A 40 6.59 -7.42 -2.66
CA GLY A 40 7.46 -6.26 -2.83
C GLY A 40 7.12 -5.07 -1.93
N VAL A 41 6.05 -5.13 -1.13
CA VAL A 41 5.80 -4.15 -0.07
C VAL A 41 6.74 -4.39 1.09
N SER A 42 7.54 -3.38 1.43
CA SER A 42 8.51 -3.42 2.53
C SER A 42 7.99 -2.73 3.78
N LYS A 43 7.12 -1.73 3.61
CA LYS A 43 6.53 -0.96 4.72
C LYS A 43 5.19 -0.36 4.30
N ILE A 44 4.27 -0.30 5.26
CA ILE A 44 3.02 0.44 5.17
C ILE A 44 2.95 1.43 6.34
N ARG A 45 2.45 2.64 6.07
CA ARG A 45 1.97 3.57 7.09
C ARG A 45 0.55 3.95 6.73
N THR A 46 -0.35 3.83 7.69
CA THR A 46 -1.77 4.13 7.48
C THR A 46 -2.23 5.10 8.56
N GLU A 47 -3.02 6.09 8.18
CA GLU A 47 -3.68 7.03 9.08
C GLU A 47 -5.16 7.16 8.71
N ILE A 48 -6.02 7.30 9.71
CA ILE A 48 -7.43 7.62 9.51
C ILE A 48 -7.52 9.13 9.27
N THR A 49 -8.11 9.52 8.14
CA THR A 49 -8.33 10.93 7.80
C THR A 49 -9.74 11.39 8.18
N GLU A 50 -10.72 10.50 8.14
CA GLU A 50 -12.12 10.79 8.48
C GLU A 50 -12.86 9.53 8.92
N ILE A 51 -13.82 9.68 9.84
CA ILE A 51 -14.70 8.61 10.31
C ILE A 51 -16.15 9.06 10.13
N ASP A 52 -16.89 8.31 9.33
CA ASP A 52 -18.33 8.48 9.09
C ASP A 52 -19.14 7.40 9.82
N GLN A 53 -20.46 7.45 9.64
CA GLN A 53 -21.37 6.48 10.27
C GLN A 53 -21.05 5.04 9.89
N ASP A 54 -20.85 4.76 8.59
CA ASP A 54 -20.66 3.40 8.07
C ASP A 54 -19.29 3.17 7.40
N THR A 55 -18.50 4.23 7.24
CA THR A 55 -17.22 4.22 6.53
C THR A 55 -16.14 4.99 7.28
N GLU A 56 -14.90 4.71 6.93
CA GLU A 56 -13.75 5.55 7.27
C GLU A 56 -12.91 5.81 6.02
N SER A 57 -12.39 7.02 5.93
CA SER A 57 -11.38 7.40 4.94
C SER A 57 -10.00 7.25 5.58
N ILE A 58 -9.10 6.58 4.89
CA ILE A 58 -7.72 6.38 5.33
C ILE A 58 -6.75 6.84 4.25
N ARG A 59 -5.62 7.41 4.68
CA ARG A 59 -4.45 7.62 3.83
C ARG A 59 -3.44 6.52 4.10
N MET A 60 -3.05 5.80 3.05
CA MET A 60 -2.07 4.72 3.13
C MET A 60 -0.83 5.05 2.28
N GLU A 61 0.32 5.12 2.94
CA GLU A 61 1.62 5.18 2.31
C GLU A 61 2.22 3.77 2.20
N VAL A 62 2.58 3.37 0.99
CA VAL A 62 3.16 2.05 0.69
C VAL A 62 4.57 2.25 0.15
N TYR A 63 5.53 1.54 0.74
CA TYR A 63 6.93 1.54 0.32
C TYR A 63 7.29 0.15 -0.22
N GLY A 64 8.09 0.08 -1.29
CA GLY A 64 8.50 -1.17 -1.92
C GLY A 64 9.84 -1.09 -2.66
N ASP A 65 10.35 -2.25 -3.10
CA ASP A 65 11.67 -2.43 -3.73
C ASP A 65 11.71 -3.39 -4.94
#